data_AF-A0A5N6A2W3-F1
#
_entry.id   AF-A0A5N6A2W3-F1
#
_cell.length_a   1.000
_cell.length_b   1.000
_cell.length_c   1.000
_cell.angle_alpha   90.00
_cell.angle_beta   90.00
_cell.angle_gamma   90.00
#
_symmetry.space_group_name_H-M   'P 1'
#
loop_
_entity.id
_entity.type
_entity.pdbx_description
1 polymer ?
#
loop_
_entity_poly.entity_id
_entity_poly.type
_entity_poly.pdbx_seq_one_letter_code
_entity_poly.pdbx_strand_id
1 'polypeptide(L)'
;MFEIDKVGVFLGLDVGKSAHHGHGLTPAGKKVFDKPLPNSEPKLRAVFDKLTAKFGTVLVIVDQPASIGALPLTVARDAGCKVAYLPGLAMRRIADLYPGEAKTDAKDAAVIADAARTMPHTLRSLELTDEITAELTVLTGFDQDLAAEATRTSNRIRGLLTQFHPSLERVLGPRLDHQAVTWLLERYGSPAALRKAGRRRLIELIRPKAPRMAQRLIDEVFDALDEQTVVVPGTGTLDIVIPSLAASLTAVHTQRRAMEAQINNLLEAHPLSPVLTSMPGIGVRTAAVLLV
;
A
#
# COMPACT_ATOMS: atom_id res chain seq x y z
N MET A 1 8.63 -26.86 -11.97
CA MET A 1 9.82 -27.08 -11.13
C MET A 1 10.98 -26.36 -11.81
N PHE A 2 11.79 -25.58 -11.09
CA PHE A 2 12.92 -24.88 -11.74
C PHE A 2 13.96 -25.89 -12.23
N GLU A 3 14.20 -25.95 -13.53
CA GLU A 3 15.35 -26.67 -14.08
C GLU A 3 16.64 -25.88 -13.78
N ILE A 4 17.37 -26.33 -12.76
CA ILE A 4 18.62 -25.71 -12.32
C ILE A 4 19.88 -26.32 -12.94
N ASP A 5 19.76 -27.42 -13.68
CA ASP A 5 20.89 -28.19 -14.22
C ASP A 5 21.77 -27.40 -15.20
N LYS A 6 21.20 -26.35 -15.80
CA LYS A 6 21.90 -25.44 -16.75
C LYS A 6 22.38 -24.14 -16.09
N VAL A 7 22.15 -23.95 -14.79
CA VAL A 7 22.54 -22.74 -14.06
C VAL A 7 24.03 -22.80 -13.75
N GLY A 8 24.79 -21.83 -14.24
CA GLY A 8 26.22 -21.68 -13.96
C GLY A 8 26.49 -20.89 -12.67
N VAL A 9 25.58 -19.99 -12.29
CA VAL A 9 25.65 -19.23 -11.02
C VAL A 9 24.25 -19.05 -10.41
N PHE A 10 24.15 -19.36 -9.12
CA PHE A 10 23.03 -18.99 -8.25
C PHE A 10 23.40 -17.69 -7.54
N LEU A 11 22.74 -16.59 -7.89
CA LEU A 11 22.97 -15.27 -7.30
C LEU A 11 21.81 -14.92 -6.36
N GLY A 12 22.02 -15.14 -5.06
CA GLY A 12 21.11 -14.67 -4.03
C GLY A 12 21.34 -13.19 -3.74
N LEU A 13 20.26 -12.42 -3.64
CA LEU A 13 20.30 -11.01 -3.29
C LEU A 13 19.49 -10.79 -2.01
N ASP A 14 20.14 -10.27 -0.98
CA ASP A 14 19.43 -9.63 0.13
C ASP A 14 19.20 -8.15 -0.22
N VAL A 15 17.93 -7.76 -0.31
CA VAL A 15 17.54 -6.51 -0.98
C VAL A 15 17.45 -5.34 0.01
N GLY A 16 18.39 -4.38 -0.11
CA GLY A 16 18.37 -3.13 0.67
C GLY A 16 18.04 -1.88 -0.16
N LYS A 17 17.62 -0.80 0.53
CA LYS A 17 17.18 0.46 -0.11
C LYS A 17 18.29 1.11 -0.96
N SER A 18 19.49 1.24 -0.39
CA SER A 18 20.63 1.91 -1.03
C SER A 18 21.54 0.93 -1.79
N ALA A 19 21.74 -0.24 -1.22
CA ALA A 19 22.49 -1.34 -1.81
C ALA A 19 21.87 -2.65 -1.35
N HIS A 20 21.86 -3.63 -2.25
CA HIS A 20 21.64 -5.02 -1.93
C HIS A 20 22.97 -5.64 -1.51
N HIS A 21 22.95 -6.82 -0.90
CA HIS A 21 24.13 -7.67 -0.82
C HIS A 21 23.94 -8.85 -1.75
N GLY A 22 24.86 -9.06 -2.69
CA GLY A 22 24.80 -10.19 -3.60
C GLY A 22 25.77 -11.29 -3.20
N HIS A 23 25.30 -12.54 -3.27
CA HIS A 23 26.10 -13.72 -3.02
C HIS A 23 25.92 -14.73 -4.16
N GLY A 24 27.00 -15.03 -4.86
CA GLY A 24 27.00 -15.89 -6.05
C GLY A 24 27.73 -17.21 -5.79
N LEU A 25 27.06 -18.33 -6.03
CA LEU A 25 27.60 -19.68 -5.91
C LEU A 25 27.55 -20.40 -7.26
N THR A 26 28.60 -21.16 -7.59
CA THR A 26 28.53 -22.15 -8.67
C THR A 26 27.71 -23.37 -8.23
N PRO A 27 27.32 -24.30 -9.13
CA PRO A 27 26.67 -25.56 -8.74
C PRO A 27 27.43 -26.36 -7.68
N ALA A 28 28.76 -26.31 -7.73
CA ALA A 28 29.66 -26.95 -6.76
C ALA A 28 29.75 -26.21 -5.40
N GLY A 29 29.00 -25.12 -5.20
CA GLY A 29 29.05 -24.31 -3.99
C GLY A 29 30.26 -23.39 -3.88
N LYS A 30 31.02 -23.19 -4.97
CA LYS A 30 32.16 -22.27 -4.96
C LYS A 30 31.66 -20.83 -5.04
N LYS A 31 32.09 -20.00 -4.09
CA LYS A 31 31.80 -18.57 -4.06
C LYS A 31 32.49 -17.84 -5.20
N VAL A 32 31.69 -17.14 -6.02
CA VAL A 32 32.15 -16.36 -7.20
C VAL A 32 31.78 -14.88 -7.12
N PHE A 33 30.83 -14.53 -6.25
CA PHE A 33 30.43 -13.16 -5.95
C PHE A 33 30.02 -13.07 -4.47
N ASP A 34 30.39 -12.00 -3.77
CA ASP A 34 30.04 -11.78 -2.36
C ASP A 34 30.37 -10.35 -1.97
N LYS A 35 29.53 -9.40 -2.40
CA LYS A 35 29.79 -7.96 -2.25
C LYS A 35 28.48 -7.17 -2.23
N PRO A 36 28.49 -5.95 -1.66
CA PRO A 36 27.44 -4.97 -1.87
C PRO A 36 27.23 -4.70 -3.36
N LEU A 37 25.96 -4.62 -3.74
CA LEU A 37 25.47 -4.36 -5.09
C LEU A 37 24.58 -3.12 -5.02
N PRO A 38 25.06 -1.94 -5.44
CA PRO A 38 24.26 -0.71 -5.39
C PRO A 38 22.92 -0.86 -6.12
N ASN A 39 21.86 -0.31 -5.53
CA ASN A 39 20.52 -0.34 -6.11
C ASN A 39 20.42 0.65 -7.28
N SER A 40 21.00 0.28 -8.41
CA SER A 40 21.15 1.12 -9.61
C SER A 40 21.26 0.22 -10.84
N GLU A 41 20.42 0.45 -11.85
CA GLU A 41 20.37 -0.39 -13.06
C GLU A 41 21.75 -0.61 -13.69
N PRO A 42 22.58 0.43 -13.99
CA PRO A 42 23.89 0.19 -14.60
C PRO A 42 24.83 -0.69 -13.76
N LYS A 43 24.73 -0.62 -12.42
CA LYS A 43 25.55 -1.41 -11.51
C LYS A 43 25.05 -2.86 -11.42
N LEU A 44 23.74 -3.05 -11.38
CA LEU A 44 23.08 -4.34 -11.43
C LEU A 44 23.42 -5.07 -12.73
N ARG A 45 23.17 -4.41 -13.87
CA ARG A 45 23.44 -4.94 -15.22
C ARG A 45 24.90 -5.32 -15.40
N ALA A 46 25.84 -4.46 -14.99
CA ALA A 46 27.27 -4.77 -15.08
C ALA A 46 27.68 -6.04 -14.32
N VAL A 47 27.03 -6.35 -13.19
CA VAL A 47 27.28 -7.60 -12.45
C VAL A 47 26.65 -8.79 -13.15
N PHE A 48 25.41 -8.66 -13.62
CA PHE A 48 24.71 -9.72 -14.35
C PHE A 48 25.47 -10.07 -15.63
N ASP A 49 25.81 -9.09 -16.47
CA ASP A 49 26.56 -9.30 -17.71
C ASP A 49 27.90 -9.98 -17.45
N LYS A 50 28.63 -9.56 -16.41
CA LYS A 50 29.92 -10.14 -16.03
C LYS A 50 29.79 -11.60 -15.58
N LEU A 51 28.76 -11.94 -14.81
CA LEU A 51 28.52 -13.30 -14.37
C LEU A 51 28.06 -14.17 -15.55
N THR A 52 27.16 -13.65 -16.38
CA THR A 52 26.66 -14.33 -17.58
C THR A 52 27.78 -14.62 -18.57
N ALA A 53 28.64 -13.65 -18.87
CA ALA A 53 29.78 -13.82 -19.77
C ALA A 53 30.79 -14.88 -19.30
N LYS A 54 30.95 -15.04 -17.98
CA LYS A 54 31.92 -15.96 -17.40
C LYS A 54 31.37 -17.37 -17.14
N PHE A 55 30.10 -17.48 -16.78
CA PHE A 55 29.51 -18.73 -16.28
C PHE A 55 28.27 -19.19 -17.05
N GLY A 56 27.83 -18.45 -18.07
CA GLY A 56 26.63 -18.78 -18.84
C GLY A 56 25.35 -18.39 -18.08
N THR A 57 24.47 -19.34 -17.82
CA THR A 57 23.16 -19.03 -17.21
C THR A 57 23.31 -18.56 -15.75
N VAL A 58 22.80 -17.38 -15.44
CA VAL A 58 22.67 -16.88 -14.06
C VAL A 58 21.21 -17.00 -13.64
N LEU A 59 20.99 -17.57 -12.45
CA LEU A 59 19.69 -17.53 -11.76
C LEU A 59 19.79 -16.49 -10.63
N VAL A 60 19.02 -15.42 -10.73
CA VAL A 60 18.93 -14.37 -9.71
C VAL A 60 17.75 -14.66 -8.79
N ILE A 61 17.98 -14.67 -7.48
CA ILE A 61 16.98 -15.02 -6.47
C ILE A 61 16.88 -13.91 -5.43
N VAL A 62 15.65 -13.52 -5.11
CA VAL A 62 15.34 -12.61 -4.00
C VAL A 62 14.35 -13.29 -3.05
N ASP A 63 14.27 -12.80 -1.81
CA ASP A 63 13.25 -13.18 -0.82
C ASP A 63 12.11 -12.15 -0.70
N GLN A 64 12.22 -11.02 -1.43
CA GLN A 64 11.20 -9.99 -1.52
C GLN A 64 11.09 -9.52 -2.98
N PRO A 65 10.19 -10.13 -3.79
CA PRO A 65 10.10 -9.84 -5.21
C PRO A 65 9.40 -8.50 -5.49
N ALA A 66 8.47 -8.09 -4.63
CA ALA A 66 7.85 -6.78 -4.65
C ALA A 66 8.71 -5.73 -3.91
N SER A 67 8.48 -4.44 -4.19
CA SER A 67 9.21 -3.32 -3.59
C SER A 67 10.70 -3.28 -3.97
N ILE A 68 11.62 -3.43 -3.01
CA ILE A 68 13.06 -3.22 -3.23
C ILE A 68 13.65 -4.24 -4.22
N GLY A 69 13.13 -5.47 -4.25
CA GLY A 69 13.58 -6.51 -5.20
C GLY A 69 13.04 -6.38 -6.62
N ALA A 70 12.11 -5.45 -6.88
CA ALA A 70 11.51 -5.30 -8.21
C ALA A 70 12.55 -4.92 -9.27
N LEU A 71 13.37 -3.89 -9.01
CA LEU A 71 14.40 -3.45 -9.96
C LEU A 71 15.45 -4.53 -10.28
N PRO A 72 16.12 -5.18 -9.29
CA PRO A 72 17.13 -6.19 -9.61
C PRO A 72 16.56 -7.37 -10.38
N LEU A 73 15.31 -7.79 -10.11
CA LEU A 73 14.66 -8.86 -10.89
C LEU A 73 14.35 -8.42 -12.32
N THR A 74 13.84 -7.20 -12.53
CA THR A 74 13.55 -6.67 -13.87
C THR A 74 14.82 -6.53 -14.69
N VAL A 75 15.89 -5.96 -14.12
CA VAL A 75 17.18 -5.82 -14.79
C VAL A 75 17.81 -7.18 -15.08
N ALA A 76 17.66 -8.16 -14.17
CA ALA A 76 18.14 -9.52 -14.41
C ALA A 76 17.43 -10.18 -15.59
N ARG A 77 16.08 -10.07 -15.66
CA ARG A 77 15.29 -10.59 -16.79
C ARG A 77 15.72 -9.95 -18.11
N ASP A 78 15.85 -8.62 -18.13
CA ASP A 78 16.26 -7.87 -19.33
C ASP A 78 17.69 -8.23 -19.78
N ALA A 79 18.60 -8.49 -18.83
CA ALA A 79 19.94 -9.01 -19.10
C ALA A 79 19.97 -10.50 -19.51
N GLY A 80 18.81 -11.15 -19.67
CA GLY A 80 18.68 -12.55 -20.07
C GLY A 80 18.96 -13.56 -18.95
N CYS A 81 19.04 -13.12 -17.69
CA CYS A 81 19.12 -14.01 -16.55
C CYS A 81 17.77 -14.68 -16.27
N LYS A 82 17.81 -15.88 -15.68
CA LYS A 82 16.62 -16.45 -15.04
C LYS A 82 16.40 -15.75 -13.71
N VAL A 83 15.14 -15.64 -13.29
CA VAL A 83 14.78 -15.09 -11.99
C VAL A 83 13.90 -16.04 -11.20
N ALA A 84 14.04 -16.04 -9.88
CA ALA A 84 13.21 -16.82 -8.97
C ALA A 84 12.99 -16.07 -7.66
N TYR A 85 11.98 -16.51 -6.93
CA TYR A 85 11.63 -16.02 -5.60
C TYR A 85 11.77 -17.13 -4.57
N LEU A 86 12.42 -16.84 -3.44
CA LEU A 86 12.44 -17.70 -2.25
C LEU A 86 11.46 -17.16 -1.20
N PRO A 87 10.32 -17.82 -0.92
CA PRO A 87 9.34 -17.33 0.04
C PRO A 87 9.93 -17.03 1.41
N GLY A 88 9.58 -15.89 2.01
CA GLY A 88 10.16 -15.43 3.29
C GLY A 88 10.00 -16.43 4.45
N LEU A 89 8.89 -17.17 4.49
CA LEU A 89 8.70 -18.27 5.45
C LEU A 89 9.67 -19.44 5.22
N ALA A 90 9.97 -19.78 3.96
CA ALA A 90 10.95 -20.80 3.62
C ALA A 90 12.37 -20.30 3.94
N MET A 91 12.70 -19.07 3.53
CA MET A 91 13.98 -18.41 3.83
C MET A 91 14.26 -18.42 5.34
N ARG A 92 13.30 -18.00 6.17
CA ARG A 92 13.45 -17.98 7.64
C ARG A 92 13.77 -19.36 8.22
N ARG A 93 13.04 -20.40 7.80
CA ARG A 93 13.28 -21.78 8.27
C ARG A 93 14.64 -22.31 7.85
N ILE A 94 15.11 -21.93 6.65
CA ILE A 94 16.42 -22.33 6.14
C ILE A 94 17.52 -21.57 6.89
N ALA A 95 17.33 -20.26 7.15
CA ALA A 95 18.30 -19.43 7.85
C ALA A 95 18.64 -19.94 9.26
N ASP A 96 17.67 -20.56 9.96
CA ASP A 96 17.86 -21.20 11.27
C ASP A 96 18.85 -22.38 11.23
N LEU A 97 19.09 -22.97 10.05
CA LEU A 97 20.05 -24.06 9.87
C LEU A 97 21.50 -23.57 9.72
N TYR A 98 21.71 -22.26 9.56
CA TYR A 98 23.04 -21.67 9.37
C TYR A 98 23.56 -21.06 10.68
N PRO A 99 24.79 -21.42 11.11
CA PRO A 99 25.36 -20.97 12.38
C PRO A 99 25.52 -19.43 12.45
N GLY A 100 25.42 -18.88 13.67
CA GLY A 100 25.59 -17.47 13.99
C GLY A 100 24.27 -16.75 14.33
N GLU A 101 24.23 -16.05 15.47
CA GLU A 101 23.02 -15.42 16.03
C GLU A 101 22.69 -14.05 15.40
N ALA A 102 23.66 -13.37 14.80
CA ALA A 102 23.46 -12.04 14.25
C ALA A 102 22.95 -12.10 12.79
N LYS A 103 21.82 -11.42 12.53
CA LYS A 103 21.33 -11.14 11.18
C LYS A 103 22.32 -10.23 10.45
N THR A 104 22.77 -10.62 9.26
CA THR A 104 23.63 -9.77 8.39
C THR A 104 23.22 -9.96 6.94
N ASP A 105 23.30 -8.89 6.15
CA ASP A 105 22.87 -8.93 4.75
C ASP A 105 23.66 -9.96 3.92
N ALA A 106 24.94 -10.15 4.25
CA ALA A 106 25.79 -11.16 3.63
C ALA A 106 25.35 -12.60 3.95
N LYS A 107 24.88 -12.85 5.18
CA LYS A 107 24.35 -14.16 5.59
C LYS A 107 23.05 -14.45 4.84
N ASP A 108 22.13 -13.48 4.79
CA ASP A 108 20.84 -13.65 4.16
C ASP A 108 20.99 -13.91 2.65
N ALA A 109 21.85 -13.14 1.96
CA ALA A 109 22.18 -13.37 0.55
C ALA A 109 22.80 -14.76 0.30
N ALA A 110 23.69 -15.21 1.19
CA ALA A 110 24.30 -16.54 1.10
C ALA A 110 23.28 -17.67 1.29
N VAL A 111 22.38 -17.54 2.26
CA VAL A 111 21.28 -18.48 2.51
C VAL A 111 20.38 -18.56 1.28
N ILE A 112 20.01 -17.43 0.68
CA ILE A 112 19.18 -17.40 -0.54
C ILE A 112 19.87 -18.14 -1.70
N ALA A 113 21.15 -17.86 -1.95
CA ALA A 113 21.92 -18.48 -3.03
C ALA A 113 22.07 -20.00 -2.84
N ASP A 114 22.37 -20.43 -1.61
CA ASP A 114 22.59 -21.84 -1.30
C ASP A 114 21.28 -22.64 -1.24
N ALA A 115 20.20 -22.04 -0.75
CA ALA A 115 18.85 -22.61 -0.81
C ALA A 115 18.42 -22.85 -2.27
N ALA A 116 18.65 -21.89 -3.16
CA ALA A 116 18.34 -22.04 -4.57
C ALA A 116 19.13 -23.20 -5.22
N ARG A 117 20.39 -23.39 -4.80
CA ARG A 117 21.29 -24.42 -5.29
C ARG A 117 20.96 -25.82 -4.76
N THR A 118 20.62 -25.94 -3.49
CA THR A 118 20.47 -27.23 -2.79
C THR A 118 19.01 -27.65 -2.61
N MET A 119 18.08 -26.70 -2.59
CA MET A 119 16.66 -26.90 -2.33
C MET A 119 15.79 -26.19 -3.40
N PRO A 120 16.00 -26.45 -4.71
CA PRO A 120 15.31 -25.71 -5.78
C PRO A 120 13.78 -25.84 -5.76
N HIS A 121 13.25 -26.86 -5.08
CA HIS A 121 11.81 -27.06 -4.89
C HIS A 121 11.16 -25.99 -3.98
N THR A 122 11.97 -25.21 -3.25
CA THR A 122 11.50 -24.09 -2.42
C THR A 122 11.28 -22.80 -3.23
N LEU A 123 11.79 -22.73 -4.46
CA LEU A 123 11.70 -21.55 -5.32
C LEU A 123 10.33 -21.44 -6.01
N ARG A 124 9.88 -20.19 -6.21
CA ARG A 124 8.71 -19.83 -7.00
C ARG A 124 9.12 -19.11 -8.28
N SER A 125 8.41 -19.42 -9.37
CA SER A 125 8.56 -18.74 -10.65
C SER A 125 7.91 -17.37 -10.59
N LEU A 126 8.45 -16.46 -11.37
CA LEU A 126 7.98 -15.11 -11.53
C LEU A 126 7.61 -15.02 -13.05
N GLU A 127 6.32 -14.94 -13.40
CA GLU A 127 5.77 -14.96 -14.79
C GLU A 127 4.91 -13.72 -15.11
N LEU A 128 4.27 -13.62 -16.30
CA LEU A 128 3.45 -12.46 -16.75
C LEU A 128 2.36 -12.00 -15.76
N THR A 129 1.80 -12.90 -14.96
CA THR A 129 0.92 -12.56 -13.84
C THR A 129 1.57 -11.59 -12.84
N ASP A 130 2.90 -11.54 -12.80
CA ASP A 130 3.66 -10.63 -11.94
C ASP A 130 3.47 -9.17 -12.34
N GLU A 131 3.21 -8.84 -13.61
CA GLU A 131 3.08 -7.44 -14.03
C GLU A 131 1.75 -6.87 -13.53
N ILE A 132 0.64 -7.57 -13.80
CA ILE A 132 -0.69 -7.21 -13.25
C ILE A 132 -0.66 -7.23 -11.72
N THR A 133 -0.03 -8.24 -11.11
CA THR A 133 0.11 -8.33 -9.65
C THR A 133 0.97 -7.20 -9.09
N ALA A 134 2.06 -6.80 -9.77
CA ALA A 134 2.91 -5.69 -9.34
C ALA A 134 2.18 -4.35 -9.43
N GLU A 135 1.44 -4.11 -10.52
CA GLU A 135 0.61 -2.91 -10.65
C GLU A 135 -0.50 -2.88 -9.59
N LEU A 136 -1.20 -4.01 -9.39
CA LEU A 136 -2.18 -4.16 -8.32
C LEU A 136 -1.56 -3.91 -6.94
N THR A 137 -0.32 -4.38 -6.69
CA THR A 137 0.38 -4.16 -5.42
C THR A 137 0.58 -2.67 -5.15
N VAL A 138 0.99 -1.91 -6.18
CA VAL A 138 1.19 -0.46 -6.06
C VAL A 138 -0.15 0.26 -5.83
N LEU A 139 -1.18 -0.04 -6.62
CA LEU A 139 -2.47 0.64 -6.52
C LEU A 139 -3.23 0.30 -5.23
N THR A 140 -3.21 -0.95 -4.80
CA THR A 140 -3.83 -1.38 -3.53
C THR A 140 -3.10 -0.79 -2.33
N GLY A 141 -1.76 -0.73 -2.35
CA GLY A 141 -0.97 -0.06 -1.32
C GLY A 141 -1.33 1.42 -1.21
N PHE A 142 -1.44 2.11 -2.35
CA PHE A 142 -1.84 3.51 -2.36
C PHE A 142 -3.30 3.72 -1.88
N ASP A 143 -4.23 2.82 -2.23
CA ASP A 143 -5.60 2.89 -1.69
C ASP A 143 -5.64 2.68 -0.16
N GLN A 144 -4.80 1.81 0.39
CA GLN A 144 -4.66 1.62 1.83
C GLN A 144 -4.11 2.87 2.52
N ASP A 145 -3.11 3.53 1.91
CA ASP A 145 -2.58 4.81 2.40
C ASP A 145 -3.67 5.89 2.44
N LEU A 146 -4.46 6.01 1.36
CA LEU A 146 -5.60 6.92 1.30
C LEU A 146 -6.67 6.58 2.34
N ALA A 147 -6.91 5.29 2.62
CA ALA A 147 -7.85 4.87 3.66
C ALA A 147 -7.37 5.28 5.06
N ALA A 148 -6.08 5.14 5.34
CA ALA A 148 -5.45 5.59 6.58
C ALA A 148 -5.52 7.12 6.70
N GLU A 149 -5.28 7.85 5.62
CA GLU A 149 -5.38 9.31 5.59
C GLU A 149 -6.82 9.81 5.82
N ALA A 150 -7.83 9.17 5.20
CA ALA A 150 -9.23 9.48 5.46
C ALA A 150 -9.57 9.29 6.94
N THR A 151 -9.17 8.15 7.51
CA THR A 151 -9.38 7.83 8.93
C THR A 151 -8.72 8.87 9.85
N ARG A 152 -7.46 9.22 9.58
CA ARG A 152 -6.71 10.23 10.32
C ARG A 152 -7.40 11.60 10.28
N THR A 153 -7.83 12.01 9.09
CA THR A 153 -8.46 13.32 8.88
C THR A 153 -9.83 13.39 9.53
N SER A 154 -10.66 12.34 9.38
CA SER A 154 -11.93 12.21 10.08
C SER A 154 -11.76 12.27 11.60
N ASN A 155 -10.80 11.52 12.16
CA ASN A 155 -10.52 11.56 13.60
C ASN A 155 -10.03 12.93 14.07
N ARG A 156 -9.31 13.68 13.24
CA ARG A 156 -8.90 15.05 13.56
C ARG A 156 -10.10 15.99 13.63
N ILE A 157 -11.04 15.90 12.69
CA ILE A 157 -12.30 16.68 12.72
C ILE A 157 -13.11 16.32 13.96
N ARG A 158 -13.28 15.00 14.23
CA ARG A 158 -13.99 14.52 15.43
C ARG A 158 -13.35 15.04 16.70
N GLY A 159 -12.03 14.96 16.83
CA GLY A 159 -11.31 15.46 18.01
C GLY A 159 -11.55 16.95 18.26
N LEU A 160 -11.55 17.78 17.21
CA LEU A 160 -11.89 19.20 17.33
C LEU A 160 -13.35 19.42 17.74
N LEU A 161 -14.28 18.70 17.11
CA LEU A 161 -15.69 18.79 17.49
C LEU A 161 -15.92 18.33 18.94
N THR A 162 -15.30 17.24 19.39
CA THR A 162 -15.35 16.77 20.78
C THR A 162 -14.76 17.81 21.73
N GLN A 163 -13.68 18.49 21.35
CA GLN A 163 -13.04 19.49 22.22
C GLN A 163 -13.89 20.76 22.39
N PHE A 164 -14.52 21.25 21.31
CA PHE A 164 -15.19 22.56 21.31
C PHE A 164 -16.71 22.47 21.39
N HIS A 165 -17.31 21.40 20.86
CA HIS A 165 -18.76 21.23 20.80
C HIS A 165 -19.21 19.74 20.75
N PRO A 166 -19.09 18.97 21.85
CA PRO A 166 -19.38 17.54 21.90
C PRO A 166 -20.75 17.11 21.33
N SER A 167 -21.80 17.91 21.55
CA SER A 167 -23.13 17.60 20.99
C SER A 167 -23.16 17.65 19.46
N LEU A 168 -22.35 18.51 18.86
CA LEU A 168 -22.24 18.61 17.40
C LEU A 168 -21.40 17.45 16.84
N GLU A 169 -20.40 16.97 17.58
CA GLU A 169 -19.67 15.74 17.23
C GLU A 169 -20.60 14.54 17.16
N ARG A 170 -21.52 14.36 18.13
CA ARG A 170 -22.48 13.24 18.12
C ARG A 170 -23.33 13.18 16.86
N VAL A 171 -23.63 14.33 16.26
CA VAL A 171 -24.44 14.44 15.03
C VAL A 171 -23.59 14.31 13.77
N LEU A 172 -22.46 15.02 13.69
CA LEU A 172 -21.67 15.12 12.46
C LEU A 172 -20.56 14.06 12.37
N GLY A 173 -19.96 13.68 13.50
CA GLY A 173 -18.81 12.77 13.59
C GLY A 173 -19.06 11.41 12.95
N PRO A 174 -20.15 10.70 13.29
CA PRO A 174 -20.50 9.42 12.66
C PRO A 174 -20.82 9.50 11.16
N ARG A 175 -20.94 10.70 10.60
CA ARG A 175 -21.40 10.94 9.23
C ARG A 175 -20.35 11.65 8.36
N LEU A 176 -19.11 11.73 8.81
CA LEU A 176 -18.01 12.37 8.07
C LEU A 176 -17.69 11.67 6.73
N ASP A 177 -18.06 10.40 6.57
CA ASP A 177 -17.95 9.69 5.30
C ASP A 177 -18.97 10.16 4.26
N HIS A 178 -20.05 10.82 4.70
CA HIS A 178 -21.11 11.30 3.83
C HIS A 178 -20.74 12.66 3.20
N GLN A 179 -20.72 12.73 1.87
CA GLN A 179 -20.29 13.93 1.11
C GLN A 179 -21.04 15.22 1.50
N ALA A 180 -22.33 15.12 1.86
CA ALA A 180 -23.10 16.26 2.34
C ALA A 180 -22.56 16.89 3.64
N VAL A 181 -21.98 16.08 4.54
CA VAL A 181 -21.41 16.55 5.81
C VAL A 181 -20.07 17.23 5.57
N THR A 182 -19.18 16.64 4.75
CA THR A 182 -17.93 17.33 4.40
C THR A 182 -18.20 18.62 3.63
N TRP A 183 -19.18 18.63 2.73
CA TRP A 183 -19.61 19.84 2.00
C TRP A 183 -20.16 20.96 2.90
N LEU A 184 -20.85 20.59 3.99
CA LEU A 184 -21.32 21.51 5.03
C LEU A 184 -20.12 22.11 5.78
N LEU A 185 -19.22 21.24 6.26
CA LEU A 185 -18.06 21.63 7.07
C LEU A 185 -16.99 22.41 6.30
N GLU A 186 -16.87 22.17 4.99
CA GLU A 186 -16.06 22.98 4.05
C GLU A 186 -16.50 24.45 4.00
N ARG A 187 -17.75 24.75 4.36
CA ARG A 187 -18.31 26.12 4.29
C ARG A 187 -18.58 26.74 5.66
N TYR A 188 -18.86 25.90 6.66
CA TYR A 188 -19.26 26.31 7.99
C TYR A 188 -18.53 25.44 9.01
N GLY A 189 -17.40 25.95 9.51
CA GLY A 189 -16.52 25.22 10.41
C GLY A 189 -16.93 25.31 11.88
N SER A 190 -17.44 26.46 12.33
CA SER A 190 -17.79 26.68 13.72
C SER A 190 -19.30 26.57 14.02
N PRO A 191 -19.67 26.26 15.28
CA PRO A 191 -21.04 26.36 15.77
C PRO A 191 -21.70 27.72 15.49
N ALA A 192 -20.94 28.81 15.63
CA ALA A 192 -21.42 30.17 15.39
C ALA A 192 -21.70 30.41 13.89
N ALA A 193 -20.84 29.91 13.00
CA ALA A 193 -21.04 30.00 11.56
C ALA A 193 -22.27 29.21 11.10
N LEU A 194 -22.50 28.01 11.67
CA LEU A 194 -23.70 27.20 11.42
C LEU A 194 -24.97 27.93 11.88
N ARG A 195 -24.98 28.47 13.11
CA ARG A 195 -26.10 29.28 13.62
C ARG A 195 -26.38 30.49 12.71
N LYS A 196 -25.34 31.23 12.33
CA LYS A 196 -25.43 32.43 11.49
C LYS A 196 -25.98 32.13 10.10
N ALA A 197 -25.66 30.97 9.52
CA ALA A 197 -26.20 30.55 8.23
C ALA A 197 -27.71 30.32 8.28
N GLY A 198 -28.20 29.74 9.39
CA GLY A 198 -29.62 29.45 9.62
C GLY A 198 -30.12 28.15 8.98
N ARG A 199 -31.14 27.54 9.60
CA ARG A 199 -31.71 26.23 9.21
C ARG A 199 -32.00 26.14 7.70
N ARG A 200 -32.81 27.06 7.18
CA ARG A 200 -33.26 27.06 5.76
C ARG A 200 -32.09 27.03 4.78
N ARG A 201 -31.09 27.91 4.97
CA ARG A 201 -29.94 28.01 4.08
C ARG A 201 -29.07 26.75 4.11
N LEU A 202 -28.87 26.18 5.30
CA LEU A 202 -28.08 24.95 5.42
C LEU A 202 -28.80 23.76 4.78
N ILE A 203 -30.13 23.67 4.90
CA ILE A 203 -30.93 22.65 4.20
C ILE A 203 -30.78 22.80 2.69
N GLU A 204 -30.96 24.01 2.15
CA GLU A 204 -30.78 24.30 0.71
C GLU A 204 -29.37 23.93 0.23
N LEU A 205 -28.34 24.21 1.04
CA LEU A 205 -26.95 23.92 0.71
C LEU A 205 -26.67 22.42 0.53
N ILE A 206 -27.16 21.58 1.45
CA ILE A 206 -26.82 20.14 1.45
C ILE A 206 -27.80 19.28 0.66
N ARG A 207 -29.00 19.80 0.34
CA ARG A 207 -30.04 19.09 -0.40
C ARG A 207 -29.56 18.46 -1.72
N PRO A 208 -28.70 19.10 -2.55
CA PRO A 208 -28.18 18.48 -3.76
C PRO A 208 -27.34 17.20 -3.50
N LYS A 209 -26.76 17.07 -2.31
CA LYS A 209 -25.91 15.92 -1.92
C LYS A 209 -26.61 14.92 -1.00
N ALA A 210 -27.72 15.31 -0.37
CA ALA A 210 -28.45 14.48 0.59
C ALA A 210 -29.96 14.80 0.59
N PRO A 211 -30.69 14.61 -0.53
CA PRO A 211 -32.06 15.11 -0.66
C PRO A 211 -33.03 14.53 0.37
N ARG A 212 -32.84 13.26 0.77
CA ARG A 212 -33.69 12.56 1.75
C ARG A 212 -33.31 12.82 3.21
N MET A 213 -32.09 13.27 3.46
CA MET A 213 -31.54 13.44 4.82
C MET A 213 -31.41 14.91 5.22
N ALA A 214 -31.40 15.85 4.26
CA ALA A 214 -31.05 17.25 4.48
C ALA A 214 -31.84 17.90 5.63
N GLN A 215 -33.17 17.77 5.63
CA GLN A 215 -34.03 18.35 6.65
C GLN A 215 -33.67 17.79 8.04
N ARG A 216 -33.77 16.46 8.19
CA ARG A 216 -33.50 15.77 9.45
C ARG A 216 -32.10 16.06 9.99
N LEU A 217 -31.08 16.03 9.15
CA LEU A 217 -29.71 16.29 9.57
C LEU A 217 -29.53 17.72 10.08
N ILE A 218 -30.09 18.72 9.40
CA ILE A 218 -29.96 20.11 9.86
C ILE A 218 -30.78 20.36 11.11
N ASP A 219 -31.95 19.74 11.26
CA ASP A 219 -32.72 19.81 12.51
C ASP A 219 -31.92 19.22 13.68
N GLU A 220 -31.35 18.01 13.52
CA GLU A 220 -30.43 17.42 14.51
C GLU A 220 -29.21 18.31 14.82
N VAL A 221 -28.64 18.98 13.81
CA VAL A 221 -27.53 19.93 14.00
C VAL A 221 -27.96 21.10 14.87
N PHE A 222 -29.12 21.71 14.61
CA PHE A 222 -29.57 22.84 15.43
C PHE A 222 -29.97 22.43 16.84
N ASP A 223 -30.61 21.28 17.00
CA ASP A 223 -30.93 20.75 18.32
C ASP A 223 -29.63 20.52 19.12
N ALA A 224 -28.61 19.93 18.49
CA ALA A 224 -27.28 19.79 19.09
C ALA A 224 -26.63 21.14 19.42
N LEU A 225 -26.73 22.14 18.52
CA LEU A 225 -26.22 23.49 18.77
C LEU A 225 -26.90 24.14 19.99
N ASP A 226 -28.19 23.88 20.21
CA ASP A 226 -28.97 24.45 21.30
C ASP A 226 -28.71 23.77 22.66
N GLU A 227 -28.18 22.54 22.67
CA GLU A 227 -27.78 21.87 23.91
C GLU A 227 -26.58 22.53 24.61
N GLN A 228 -25.71 23.21 23.87
CA GLN A 228 -24.51 23.85 24.44
C GLN A 228 -24.66 25.37 24.46
N THR A 229 -24.87 25.92 25.66
CA THR A 229 -25.04 27.36 25.87
C THR A 229 -23.72 28.10 26.13
N VAL A 230 -22.67 27.37 26.51
CA VAL A 230 -21.35 27.92 26.84
C VAL A 230 -20.37 27.74 25.67
N VAL A 231 -19.67 28.80 25.31
CA VAL A 231 -18.66 28.78 24.24
C VAL A 231 -17.29 28.52 24.84
N VAL A 232 -16.64 27.44 24.38
CA VAL A 232 -15.24 27.15 24.74
C VAL A 232 -14.33 28.23 24.12
N PRO A 233 -13.41 28.86 24.87
CA PRO A 233 -12.47 29.83 24.33
C PRO A 233 -11.70 29.28 23.12
N GLY A 234 -11.62 30.06 22.05
CA GLY A 234 -10.95 29.65 20.80
C GLY A 234 -11.84 28.93 19.78
N THR A 235 -13.13 28.68 20.07
CA THR A 235 -14.08 28.04 19.14
C THR A 235 -14.13 28.70 17.75
N GLY A 236 -13.91 30.01 17.65
CA GLY A 236 -13.86 30.73 16.36
C GLY A 236 -12.76 30.25 15.42
N THR A 237 -11.69 29.64 15.93
CA THR A 237 -10.60 29.09 15.09
C THR A 237 -11.04 27.90 14.24
N LEU A 238 -12.16 27.26 14.61
CA LEU A 238 -12.76 26.18 13.80
C LEU A 238 -13.18 26.65 12.41
N ASP A 239 -13.51 27.94 12.23
CA ASP A 239 -13.85 28.49 10.91
C ASP A 239 -12.67 28.50 9.93
N ILE A 240 -11.45 28.23 10.41
CA ILE A 240 -10.25 28.08 9.56
C ILE A 240 -9.90 26.59 9.43
N VAL A 241 -9.84 25.87 10.55
CA VAL A 241 -9.27 24.52 10.59
C VAL A 241 -10.23 23.47 10.03
N ILE A 242 -11.51 23.51 10.41
CA ILE A 242 -12.48 22.50 9.98
C ILE A 242 -12.72 22.53 8.47
N PRO A 243 -12.89 23.70 7.81
CA PRO A 243 -13.03 23.76 6.36
C PRO A 243 -11.85 23.14 5.59
N SER A 244 -10.63 23.39 6.05
CA SER A 244 -9.42 22.82 5.46
C SER A 244 -9.38 21.30 5.58
N LEU A 245 -9.65 20.77 6.79
CA LEU A 245 -9.70 19.32 7.02
C LEU A 245 -10.83 18.65 6.22
N ALA A 246 -12.00 19.28 6.12
CA ALA A 246 -13.12 18.77 5.36
C ALA A 246 -12.82 18.72 3.85
N ALA A 247 -12.15 19.74 3.31
CA ALA A 247 -11.70 19.75 1.92
C ALA A 247 -10.69 18.63 1.63
N SER A 248 -9.71 18.43 2.53
CA SER A 248 -8.75 17.32 2.43
C SER A 248 -9.45 15.96 2.48
N LEU A 249 -10.41 15.78 3.38
CA LEU A 249 -11.18 14.53 3.47
C LEU A 249 -11.98 14.27 2.19
N THR A 250 -12.63 15.29 1.62
CA THR A 250 -13.33 15.20 0.33
C THR A 250 -12.40 14.82 -0.81
N ALA A 251 -11.19 15.40 -0.85
CA ALA A 251 -10.19 15.10 -1.87
C ALA A 251 -9.75 13.62 -1.80
N VAL A 252 -9.42 13.14 -0.60
CA VAL A 252 -9.03 11.75 -0.35
C VAL A 252 -10.15 10.79 -0.74
N HIS A 253 -11.40 11.07 -0.36
CA HIS A 253 -12.55 10.24 -0.76
C HIS A 253 -12.75 10.20 -2.28
N THR A 254 -12.42 11.30 -2.98
CA THR A 254 -12.49 11.36 -4.45
C THR A 254 -11.39 10.52 -5.08
N GLN A 255 -10.16 10.62 -4.58
CA GLN A 255 -9.04 9.79 -5.02
C GLN A 255 -9.33 8.31 -4.81
N ARG A 256 -9.87 7.90 -3.65
CA ARG A 256 -10.23 6.50 -3.38
C ARG A 256 -11.28 5.95 -4.31
N ARG A 257 -12.28 6.76 -4.71
CA ARG A 257 -13.28 6.33 -5.72
C ARG A 257 -12.66 6.16 -7.10
N ALA A 258 -11.76 7.05 -7.49
CA ALA A 258 -11.04 6.91 -8.76
C ALA A 258 -10.11 5.69 -8.77
N MET A 259 -9.44 5.42 -7.64
CA MET A 259 -8.55 4.27 -7.48
C MET A 259 -9.28 2.94 -7.61
N GLU A 260 -10.50 2.83 -7.07
CA GLU A 260 -11.32 1.63 -7.20
C GLU A 260 -11.60 1.26 -8.66
N ALA A 261 -11.84 2.25 -9.52
CA ALA A 261 -12.03 2.00 -10.95
C ALA A 261 -10.75 1.48 -11.63
N GLN A 262 -9.58 2.00 -11.26
CA GLN A 262 -8.30 1.53 -11.79
C GLN A 262 -7.98 0.11 -11.31
N ILE A 263 -8.16 -0.15 -10.01
CA ILE A 263 -8.00 -1.48 -9.43
C ILE A 263 -8.95 -2.48 -10.09
N ASN A 264 -10.20 -2.09 -10.36
CA ASN A 264 -11.15 -2.97 -11.03
C ASN A 264 -10.69 -3.39 -12.43
N ASN A 265 -10.17 -2.43 -13.23
CA ASN A 265 -9.69 -2.73 -14.59
C ASN A 265 -8.53 -3.73 -14.58
N LEU A 266 -7.57 -3.57 -13.66
CA LEU A 266 -6.46 -4.51 -13.52
C LEU A 266 -6.91 -5.87 -12.98
N LEU A 267 -7.85 -5.86 -12.03
CA LEU A 267 -8.43 -7.07 -11.50
C LEU A 267 -9.13 -7.87 -12.60
N GLU A 268 -9.95 -7.25 -13.45
CA GLU A 268 -10.63 -7.92 -14.58
C GLU A 268 -9.66 -8.57 -15.57
N ALA A 269 -8.45 -8.01 -15.73
CA ALA A 269 -7.39 -8.60 -16.55
C ALA A 269 -6.68 -9.81 -15.89
N HIS A 270 -6.85 -10.02 -14.58
CA HIS A 270 -6.16 -11.07 -13.84
C HIS A 270 -6.86 -12.44 -13.99
N PRO A 271 -6.14 -13.55 -14.27
CA PRO A 271 -6.75 -14.88 -14.50
C PRO A 271 -7.62 -15.41 -13.35
N LEU A 272 -7.29 -15.06 -12.11
CA LEU A 272 -8.04 -15.48 -10.91
C LEU A 272 -9.25 -14.59 -10.58
N SER A 273 -9.47 -13.51 -11.34
CA SER A 273 -10.58 -12.58 -11.10
C SER A 273 -11.97 -13.23 -11.12
N PRO A 274 -12.31 -14.11 -12.07
CA PRO A 274 -13.61 -14.78 -12.07
C PRO A 274 -13.82 -15.66 -10.84
N VAL A 275 -12.75 -16.27 -10.31
CA VAL A 275 -12.81 -17.09 -9.11
C VAL A 275 -13.06 -16.21 -7.89
N LEU A 276 -12.27 -15.16 -7.70
CA LEU A 276 -12.36 -14.28 -6.53
C LEU A 276 -13.69 -13.52 -6.48
N THR A 277 -14.15 -12.99 -7.61
CA THR A 277 -15.40 -12.22 -7.68
C THR A 277 -16.67 -13.08 -7.58
N SER A 278 -16.56 -14.41 -7.79
CA SER A 278 -17.66 -15.35 -7.57
C SER A 278 -17.94 -15.65 -6.09
N MET A 279 -17.00 -15.32 -5.19
CA MET A 279 -17.10 -15.64 -3.77
C MET A 279 -17.97 -14.61 -3.03
N PRO A 280 -18.96 -15.04 -2.23
CA PRO A 280 -19.80 -14.12 -1.46
C PRO A 280 -18.96 -13.24 -0.51
N GLY A 281 -19.19 -11.92 -0.56
CA GLY A 281 -18.50 -10.95 0.30
C GLY A 281 -17.14 -10.47 -0.21
N ILE A 282 -16.67 -10.95 -1.37
CA ILE A 282 -15.42 -10.48 -1.98
C ILE A 282 -15.74 -9.42 -3.03
N GLY A 283 -15.54 -8.15 -2.68
CA GLY A 283 -15.60 -7.02 -3.61
C GLY A 283 -14.25 -6.73 -4.27
N VAL A 284 -14.22 -5.79 -5.21
CA VAL A 284 -13.03 -5.41 -6.02
C VAL A 284 -11.78 -5.21 -5.16
N ARG A 285 -11.86 -4.35 -4.14
CA ARG A 285 -10.71 -4.03 -3.27
C ARG A 285 -10.24 -5.27 -2.49
N THR A 286 -11.17 -6.09 -2.00
CA THR A 286 -10.84 -7.32 -1.26
C THR A 286 -10.19 -8.35 -2.18
N ALA A 287 -10.72 -8.54 -3.39
CA ALA A 287 -10.14 -9.44 -4.38
C ALA A 287 -8.72 -9.00 -4.77
N ALA A 288 -8.52 -7.70 -5.03
CA ALA A 288 -7.21 -7.16 -5.35
C ALA A 288 -6.19 -7.36 -4.23
N VAL A 289 -6.58 -7.14 -2.97
CA VAL A 289 -5.72 -7.39 -1.79
C VAL A 289 -5.40 -8.87 -1.61
N LEU A 290 -6.28 -9.79 -2.01
CA LEU A 290 -5.99 -11.23 -1.93
C LEU A 290 -5.00 -11.71 -2.99
N LEU A 291 -4.82 -10.94 -4.08
CA LEU A 291 -3.88 -11.26 -5.14
C LEU A 291 -2.45 -10.82 -4.85
N VAL A 292 -2.25 -9.89 -3.92
CA VAL A 292 -0.98 -9.18 -3.69
C VAL A 292 -0.45 -9.33 -2.28
#